data_AF-A0A386TD87-F1
#
_entry.id   AF-A0A386TD87-F1
#
_cell.length_a   1.000
_cell.length_b   1.000
_cell.length_c   1.000
_cell.angle_alpha   90.00
_cell.angle_beta   90.00
_cell.angle_gamma   90.00
#
_symmetry.space_group_name_H-M   'P 1'
#
loop_
_entity.id
_entity.type
_entity.pdbx_description
1 polymer ?
#
loop_
_entity_poly.entity_id
_entity_poly.type
_entity_poly.pdbx_seq_one_letter_code
_entity_poly.pdbx_strand_id
1 'polypeptide(L)'
;MPDDKNTQTQTAAAKEQATAAKDKAAAAASSAAESAKAQARDVADTVSAEATNYAYQARDTAADEVKGVASALRTAADELRSGSPQERSFSQLADGLADVSDTMRDKDLGEMMGDLNGFAKRNPLVFLGGAALLGFVATRFAKASSDRPQGGYGGSGVEYDDDDRIDRPMPGTPPTGAASTVPGRTAAQPTPQPAAPNVVTGEKA
;
A
#
# COMPACT_ATOMS: atom_id res chain seq x y z
N MET A 1 55.12 20.78 -24.66
CA MET A 1 53.99 20.45 -23.77
C MET A 1 52.94 21.55 -23.89
N PRO A 2 51.90 21.37 -24.72
CA PRO A 2 50.79 22.31 -24.85
C PRO A 2 49.43 21.64 -24.62
N ASP A 3 49.08 21.28 -23.38
CA ASP A 3 47.80 20.58 -23.09
C ASP A 3 46.93 21.21 -21.98
N ASP A 4 47.38 22.25 -21.28
CA ASP A 4 46.66 22.78 -20.10
C ASP A 4 45.55 23.81 -20.39
N LYS A 5 45.51 24.45 -21.57
CA LYS A 5 44.55 25.54 -21.86
C LYS A 5 43.18 25.08 -22.34
N ASN A 6 43.07 23.89 -22.94
CA ASN A 6 41.80 23.43 -23.53
C ASN A 6 40.82 22.86 -22.47
N THR A 7 41.37 22.33 -21.38
CA THR A 7 40.61 21.68 -20.30
C THR A 7 39.89 22.70 -19.39
N GLN A 8 40.43 23.91 -19.23
CA GLN A 8 39.78 24.97 -18.44
C GLN A 8 38.53 25.56 -19.14
N THR A 9 38.57 25.74 -20.46
CA THR A 9 37.46 26.33 -21.23
C THR A 9 36.24 25.40 -21.29
N GLN A 10 36.44 24.09 -21.42
CA GLN A 10 35.33 23.12 -21.42
C GLN A 10 34.68 22.98 -20.05
N THR A 11 35.47 23.10 -18.98
CA THR A 11 34.97 23.02 -17.60
C THR A 11 34.14 24.25 -17.21
N ALA A 12 34.49 25.44 -17.74
CA ALA A 12 33.74 26.67 -17.53
C ALA A 12 32.37 26.63 -18.23
N ALA A 13 32.32 26.23 -19.51
CA ALA A 13 31.08 26.11 -20.26
C ALA A 13 30.13 25.05 -19.67
N ALA A 14 30.67 23.91 -19.19
CA ALA A 14 29.88 22.87 -18.53
C ALA A 14 29.30 23.34 -17.19
N LYS A 15 30.05 24.13 -16.40
CA LYS A 15 29.55 24.73 -15.15
C LYS A 15 28.45 25.74 -15.43
N GLU A 16 28.57 26.55 -16.46
CA GLU A 16 27.59 27.57 -16.82
C GLU A 16 26.26 26.95 -17.28
N GLN A 17 26.33 25.90 -18.10
CA GLN A 17 25.16 25.10 -18.49
C GLN A 17 24.53 24.37 -17.29
N ALA A 18 25.34 23.81 -16.39
CA ALA A 18 24.84 23.15 -15.19
C ALA A 18 24.15 24.14 -14.24
N THR A 19 24.66 25.38 -14.14
CA THR A 19 24.05 26.43 -13.30
C THR A 19 22.74 26.88 -13.92
N ALA A 20 22.73 27.17 -15.23
CA ALA A 20 21.51 27.54 -15.94
C ALA A 20 20.42 26.45 -15.91
N ALA A 21 20.81 25.17 -15.99
CA ALA A 21 19.90 24.05 -15.85
C ALA A 21 19.35 23.94 -14.42
N LYS A 22 20.19 24.15 -13.40
CA LYS A 22 19.76 24.19 -11.99
C LYS A 22 18.81 25.35 -11.71
N ASP A 23 19.08 26.54 -12.24
CA ASP A 23 18.23 27.72 -12.02
C ASP A 23 16.86 27.52 -12.67
N LYS A 24 16.80 26.97 -13.88
CA LYS A 24 15.54 26.61 -14.53
C LYS A 24 14.78 25.53 -13.76
N ALA A 25 15.49 24.50 -13.27
CA ALA A 25 14.89 23.45 -12.46
C ALA A 25 14.36 24.00 -11.13
N ALA A 26 15.11 24.90 -10.48
CA ALA A 26 14.70 25.55 -9.24
C ALA A 26 13.47 26.46 -9.44
N ALA A 27 13.43 27.23 -10.52
CA ALA A 27 12.29 28.07 -10.87
C ALA A 27 11.03 27.25 -11.17
N ALA A 28 11.17 26.16 -11.93
CA ALA A 28 10.08 25.25 -12.22
C ALA A 28 9.58 24.54 -10.95
N ALA A 29 10.52 24.08 -10.10
CA ALA A 29 10.19 23.44 -8.83
C ALA A 29 9.49 24.41 -7.86
N SER A 30 9.92 25.67 -7.78
CA SER A 30 9.25 26.69 -6.96
C SER A 30 7.82 26.87 -7.44
N SER A 31 7.60 27.16 -8.73
CA SER A 31 6.25 27.37 -9.28
C SER A 31 5.31 26.16 -9.05
N ALA A 32 5.82 24.95 -9.22
CA ALA A 32 5.09 23.73 -8.91
C ALA A 32 4.79 23.60 -7.41
N ALA A 33 5.75 23.91 -6.54
CA ALA A 33 5.58 23.89 -5.10
C ALA A 33 4.59 24.95 -4.60
N GLU A 34 4.60 26.17 -5.16
CA GLU A 34 3.63 27.21 -4.87
C GLU A 34 2.21 26.76 -5.21
N SER A 35 2.02 26.19 -6.40
CA SER A 35 0.73 25.68 -6.87
C SER A 35 0.23 24.52 -6.01
N ALA A 36 1.12 23.55 -5.73
CA ALA A 36 0.82 22.41 -4.87
C ALA A 36 0.47 22.87 -3.44
N LYS A 37 1.15 23.88 -2.91
CA LYS A 37 0.89 24.43 -1.58
C LYS A 37 -0.48 25.12 -1.48
N ALA A 38 -0.89 25.84 -2.53
CA ALA A 38 -2.22 26.44 -2.57
C ALA A 38 -3.30 25.37 -2.55
N GLN A 39 -3.20 24.39 -3.46
CA GLN A 39 -4.18 23.30 -3.53
C GLN A 39 -4.20 22.43 -2.26
N ALA A 40 -3.03 22.16 -1.68
CA ALA A 40 -2.94 21.39 -0.44
C ALA A 40 -3.60 22.10 0.74
N ARG A 41 -3.56 23.44 0.81
CA ARG A 41 -4.23 24.21 1.86
C ARG A 41 -5.75 24.09 1.75
N ASP A 42 -6.30 24.28 0.57
CA ASP A 42 -7.75 24.20 0.34
C ASP A 42 -8.30 22.80 0.69
N VAL A 43 -7.56 21.76 0.30
CA VAL A 43 -7.91 20.37 0.65
C VAL A 43 -7.74 20.13 2.15
N ALA A 44 -6.65 20.61 2.76
CA ALA A 44 -6.40 20.44 4.19
C ALA A 44 -7.48 21.10 5.05
N ASP A 45 -7.91 22.32 4.72
CA ASP A 45 -8.95 23.04 5.46
C ASP A 45 -10.29 22.28 5.38
N THR A 46 -10.62 21.73 4.21
CA THR A 46 -11.84 20.94 3.99
C THR A 46 -11.79 19.62 4.77
N VAL A 47 -10.70 18.87 4.65
CA VAL A 47 -10.53 17.55 5.27
C VAL A 47 -10.38 17.67 6.79
N SER A 48 -9.67 18.68 7.29
CA SER A 48 -9.41 18.82 8.73
C SER A 48 -10.68 19.04 9.55
N ALA A 49 -11.64 19.80 9.01
CA ALA A 49 -12.91 20.07 9.69
C ALA A 49 -13.75 18.79 9.85
N GLU A 50 -13.72 17.89 8.87
CA GLU A 50 -14.51 16.66 8.85
C GLU A 50 -13.78 15.49 9.54
N ALA A 51 -12.47 15.39 9.37
CA ALA A 51 -11.66 14.26 9.83
C ALA A 51 -11.43 14.24 11.35
N THR A 52 -11.41 15.40 12.02
CA THR A 52 -11.04 15.49 13.44
C THR A 52 -11.95 14.61 14.33
N ASN A 53 -13.25 14.54 14.04
CA ASN A 53 -14.20 13.75 14.84
C ASN A 53 -14.08 12.23 14.59
N TYR A 54 -13.70 11.82 13.38
CA TYR A 54 -13.48 10.41 13.04
C TYR A 54 -12.10 9.91 13.52
N ALA A 55 -11.12 10.82 13.55
CA ALA A 55 -9.75 10.51 13.89
C ALA A 55 -9.57 9.99 15.32
N TYR A 56 -10.33 10.48 16.30
CA TYR A 56 -10.24 9.99 17.68
C TYR A 56 -10.61 8.51 17.83
N GLN A 57 -11.63 8.03 17.11
CA GLN A 57 -12.03 6.62 17.15
C GLN A 57 -11.10 5.72 16.33
N ALA A 58 -10.63 6.23 15.19
CA ALA A 58 -9.68 5.50 14.34
C ALA A 58 -8.30 5.38 15.01
N ARG A 59 -7.92 6.35 15.85
CA ARG A 59 -6.64 6.41 16.56
C ARG A 59 -6.41 5.25 17.50
N ASP A 60 -7.38 4.90 18.34
CA ASP A 60 -7.21 3.80 19.29
C ASP A 60 -7.06 2.47 18.56
N THR A 61 -7.87 2.26 17.51
CA THR A 61 -7.77 1.08 16.64
C THR A 61 -6.41 1.02 15.97
N ALA A 62 -5.94 2.14 15.41
CA ALA A 62 -4.63 2.20 14.76
C ALA A 62 -3.48 1.97 15.75
N ALA A 63 -3.55 2.51 16.96
CA ALA A 63 -2.54 2.31 18.00
C ALA A 63 -2.44 0.84 18.41
N ASP A 64 -3.56 0.14 18.52
CA ASP A 64 -3.57 -1.29 18.86
C ASP A 64 -2.99 -2.16 17.73
N GLU A 65 -3.29 -1.86 16.46
CA GLU A 65 -2.68 -2.53 15.31
C GLU A 65 -1.16 -2.32 15.27
N VAL A 66 -0.72 -1.08 15.46
CA VAL A 66 0.70 -0.70 15.52
C VAL A 66 1.41 -1.44 16.65
N LYS A 67 0.80 -1.52 17.84
CA LYS A 67 1.32 -2.28 18.97
C LYS A 67 1.38 -3.78 18.68
N GLY A 68 0.40 -4.33 17.97
CA GLY A 68 0.41 -5.72 17.51
C GLY A 68 1.61 -6.03 16.61
N VAL A 69 1.90 -5.14 15.65
CA VAL A 69 3.08 -5.24 14.78
C VAL A 69 4.37 -5.11 15.58
N ALA A 70 4.45 -4.16 16.52
CA ALA A 70 5.62 -3.98 17.39
C ALA A 70 5.90 -5.25 18.21
N SER A 71 4.85 -5.85 18.78
CA SER A 71 4.95 -7.09 19.52
C SER A 71 5.40 -8.25 18.63
N ALA A 72 4.89 -8.37 17.41
CA ALA A 72 5.31 -9.40 16.47
C ALA A 72 6.79 -9.25 16.06
N LEU A 73 7.24 -8.02 15.83
CA LEU A 73 8.65 -7.71 15.54
C LEU A 73 9.56 -8.00 16.73
N ARG A 74 9.12 -7.70 17.95
CA ARG A 74 9.84 -8.03 19.19
C ARG A 74 10.01 -9.53 19.34
N THR A 75 8.93 -10.31 19.17
CA THR A 75 8.98 -11.78 19.19
C THR A 75 9.93 -12.31 18.11
N ALA A 76 9.87 -11.76 16.89
CA ALA A 76 10.78 -12.16 15.82
C ALA A 76 12.25 -11.82 16.14
N ALA A 77 12.51 -10.69 16.80
CA ALA A 77 13.85 -10.33 17.26
C ALA A 77 14.35 -11.31 18.34
N ASP A 78 13.48 -11.74 19.25
CA ASP A 78 13.82 -12.68 20.33
C ASP A 78 14.12 -14.10 19.80
N GLU A 79 13.47 -14.49 18.70
CA GLU A 79 13.76 -15.73 17.96
C GLU A 79 15.08 -15.66 17.16
N LEU A 80 15.62 -14.46 16.93
CA LEU A 80 16.89 -14.28 16.26
C LEU A 80 18.08 -14.56 17.19
N ARG A 81 19.24 -14.81 16.59
CA ARG A 81 20.47 -15.05 17.37
C ARG A 81 20.77 -13.82 18.24
N SER A 82 20.73 -14.02 19.56
CA SER A 82 21.09 -12.98 20.52
C SER A 82 22.48 -12.40 20.26
N GLY A 83 22.57 -11.08 20.24
CA GLY A 83 23.71 -10.25 19.85
C GLY A 83 23.80 -9.89 18.36
N SER A 84 22.96 -10.47 17.50
CA SER A 84 23.09 -10.26 16.05
C SER A 84 22.74 -8.82 15.63
N PRO A 85 23.36 -8.31 14.54
CA PRO A 85 22.98 -7.01 13.97
C PRO A 85 21.49 -6.95 13.60
N GLN A 86 20.93 -8.06 13.14
CA GLN A 86 19.52 -8.17 12.77
C GLN A 86 18.61 -8.08 14.00
N GLU A 87 18.87 -8.82 15.08
CA GLU A 87 18.12 -8.68 16.33
C GLU A 87 18.08 -7.23 16.80
N ARG A 88 19.23 -6.54 16.80
CA ARG A 88 19.33 -5.14 17.20
C ARG A 88 18.49 -4.23 16.32
N SER A 89 18.54 -4.40 15.00
CA SER A 89 17.72 -3.61 14.07
C SER A 89 16.22 -3.86 14.28
N PHE A 90 15.80 -5.12 14.40
CA PHE A 90 14.39 -5.46 14.64
C PHE A 90 13.90 -4.97 16.01
N SER A 91 14.74 -5.05 17.04
CA SER A 91 14.45 -4.52 18.37
C SER A 91 14.26 -3.00 18.33
N GLN A 92 15.18 -2.27 17.69
CA GLN A 92 15.08 -0.81 17.55
C GLN A 92 13.83 -0.38 16.78
N LEU A 93 13.44 -1.15 15.77
CA LEU A 93 12.20 -0.92 15.03
C LEU A 93 10.98 -1.20 15.89
N ALA A 94 10.97 -2.29 16.65
CA ALA A 94 9.88 -2.63 17.57
C ALA A 94 9.71 -1.57 18.67
N ASP A 95 10.82 -1.12 19.28
CA ASP A 95 10.82 -0.09 20.32
C ASP A 95 10.30 1.24 19.77
N GLY A 96 10.77 1.64 18.58
CA GLY A 96 10.27 2.85 17.91
C GLY A 96 8.78 2.76 17.57
N LEU A 97 8.29 1.58 17.20
CA LEU A 97 6.88 1.38 16.87
C LEU A 97 5.98 1.37 18.11
N ALA A 98 6.47 0.83 19.23
CA ALA A 98 5.80 0.89 20.53
C ALA A 98 5.71 2.34 21.04
N ASP A 99 6.79 3.10 20.97
CA ASP A 99 6.83 4.52 21.38
C ASP A 99 5.85 5.37 20.54
N VAL A 100 5.76 5.09 19.24
CA VAL A 100 4.75 5.71 18.36
C VAL A 100 3.34 5.33 18.80
N SER A 101 3.07 4.06 19.15
CA SER A 101 1.73 3.64 19.59
C SER A 101 1.30 4.29 20.91
N ASP A 102 2.21 4.44 21.87
CA ASP A 102 1.93 5.07 23.16
C ASP A 102 1.75 6.58 22.99
N THR A 103 2.61 7.22 22.18
CA THR A 103 2.44 8.65 21.82
C THR A 103 1.11 8.87 21.09
N MET A 104 0.71 7.92 20.23
CA MET A 104 -0.59 7.88 19.57
C MET A 104 -1.75 7.61 20.51
N ARG A 105 -1.56 7.20 21.76
CA ARG A 105 -2.63 7.02 22.78
C ARG A 105 -2.77 8.22 23.70
N ASP A 106 -1.70 8.98 23.92
CA ASP A 106 -1.71 10.07 24.90
C ASP A 106 -1.71 11.49 24.31
N LYS A 107 -1.26 11.70 23.06
CA LYS A 107 -1.24 13.04 22.44
C LYS A 107 -2.50 13.39 21.65
N ASP A 108 -2.86 14.66 21.67
CA ASP A 108 -3.83 15.26 20.74
C ASP A 108 -3.26 15.38 19.33
N LEU A 109 -4.13 15.26 18.32
CA LEU A 109 -3.77 15.38 16.91
C LEU A 109 -3.04 16.68 16.57
N GLY A 110 -3.40 17.78 17.24
CA GLY A 110 -2.76 19.09 17.04
C GLY A 110 -1.28 19.11 17.45
N GLU A 111 -0.93 18.39 18.53
CA GLU A 111 0.45 18.29 19.00
C GLU A 111 1.29 17.38 18.09
N MET A 112 0.70 16.25 17.65
CA MET A 112 1.34 15.35 16.68
C MET A 112 1.68 16.05 15.37
N MET A 113 0.79 16.93 14.89
CA MET A 113 1.03 17.69 13.66
C MET A 113 2.17 18.71 13.82
N GLY A 114 2.33 19.27 15.02
CA GLY A 114 3.48 20.10 15.38
C GLY A 114 4.80 19.34 15.30
N ASP A 115 4.85 18.15 15.90
CA ASP A 115 6.03 17.27 15.90
C ASP A 115 6.37 16.77 14.49
N LEU A 116 5.36 16.39 13.70
CA LEU A 116 5.51 15.94 12.32
C LEU A 116 6.10 17.05 11.44
N ASN A 117 5.66 18.30 11.61
CA ASN A 117 6.21 19.46 10.91
C ASN A 117 7.68 19.72 11.30
N GLY A 118 8.03 19.53 12.58
CA GLY A 118 9.42 19.57 13.04
C GLY A 118 10.29 18.50 12.37
N PHE A 119 9.79 17.26 12.30
CA PHE A 119 10.46 16.16 11.63
C PHE A 119 10.65 16.40 10.12
N ALA A 120 9.60 16.86 9.43
CA ALA A 120 9.63 17.14 7.99
C ALA A 120 10.71 18.18 7.63
N LYS A 121 10.85 19.23 8.44
CA LYS A 121 11.89 20.25 8.26
C LYS A 121 13.30 19.72 8.50
N ARG A 122 13.46 18.77 9.42
CA ARG A 122 14.77 18.21 9.79
C ARG A 122 15.23 17.12 8.83
N ASN A 123 14.30 16.37 8.24
CA ASN A 123 14.55 15.25 7.35
C ASN A 123 13.69 15.33 6.07
N PRO A 124 13.93 16.31 5.18
CA PRO A 124 13.08 16.54 4.02
C PRO A 124 13.02 15.34 3.06
N LEU A 125 14.14 14.63 2.85
CA LEU A 125 14.18 13.45 1.96
C LEU A 125 13.30 12.31 2.46
N VAL A 126 13.31 12.04 3.78
CA VAL A 126 12.50 10.98 4.39
C VAL A 126 11.02 11.33 4.29
N PHE A 127 10.68 12.60 4.56
CA PHE A 127 9.30 13.07 4.47
C PHE A 127 8.76 12.99 3.03
N LEU A 128 9.50 13.50 2.04
CA LEU A 128 9.08 13.44 0.64
C LEU A 128 8.97 12.00 0.14
N GLY A 129 9.93 11.13 0.49
CA GLY A 129 9.89 9.71 0.12
C GLY A 129 8.69 8.99 0.75
N GLY A 130 8.44 9.20 2.04
CA GLY A 130 7.30 8.64 2.75
C GLY A 130 5.96 9.12 2.19
N ALA A 131 5.83 10.42 1.93
CA ALA A 131 4.61 10.99 1.35
C ALA A 131 4.32 10.45 -0.05
N ALA A 132 5.36 10.30 -0.90
CA ALA A 132 5.21 9.71 -2.22
C ALA A 132 4.77 8.24 -2.14
N LEU A 133 5.35 7.45 -1.25
CA LEU A 133 4.96 6.05 -1.02
C LEU A 133 3.52 5.95 -0.50
N LEU A 134 3.15 6.77 0.49
CA LEU A 134 1.78 6.82 1.01
C LEU A 134 0.78 7.20 -0.08
N GLY A 135 1.09 8.21 -0.90
CA GLY A 135 0.24 8.62 -2.04
C GLY A 135 0.08 7.52 -3.08
N PHE A 136 1.15 6.76 -3.37
CA PHE A 136 1.08 5.61 -4.27
C PHE A 136 0.21 4.49 -3.70
N VAL A 137 0.40 4.12 -2.43
CA VAL A 137 -0.42 3.10 -1.75
C VAL A 137 -1.88 3.52 -1.72
N ALA A 138 -2.16 4.77 -1.36
CA ALA A 138 -3.52 5.32 -1.36
C ALA A 138 -4.16 5.26 -2.75
N THR A 139 -3.41 5.63 -3.80
CA THR A 139 -3.87 5.54 -5.20
C THR A 139 -4.14 4.09 -5.61
N ARG A 140 -3.25 3.16 -5.21
CA ARG A 140 -3.39 1.75 -5.53
C ARG A 140 -4.60 1.13 -4.83
N PHE A 141 -4.85 1.51 -3.58
CA PHE A 141 -6.01 1.10 -2.80
C PHE A 141 -7.30 1.69 -3.39
N ALA A 142 -7.31 2.99 -3.72
CA ALA A 142 -8.44 3.62 -4.39
C ALA A 142 -8.79 2.88 -5.70
N LYS A 143 -7.79 2.62 -6.56
CA LYS A 143 -7.99 1.83 -7.79
C LYS A 143 -8.46 0.40 -7.53
N ALA A 144 -7.90 -0.28 -6.52
CA ALA A 144 -8.32 -1.64 -6.16
C ALA A 144 -9.75 -1.68 -5.61
N SER A 145 -10.16 -0.63 -4.89
CA SER A 145 -11.49 -0.52 -4.30
C SER A 145 -12.58 -0.24 -5.33
N SER A 146 -12.20 0.26 -6.51
CA SER A 146 -13.10 0.49 -7.65
C SER A 146 -13.38 -0.78 -8.46
N ASP A 147 -12.51 -1.80 -8.40
CA ASP A 147 -12.75 -3.13 -8.99
C ASP A 147 -13.66 -4.00 -8.09
N ARG A 148 -14.83 -3.45 -7.71
CA ARG A 148 -15.93 -4.29 -7.21
C ARG A 148 -16.62 -4.86 -8.44
N PRO A 149 -16.62 -6.19 -8.68
CA PRO A 149 -17.42 -6.76 -9.74
C PRO A 149 -18.88 -6.50 -9.40
N GLN A 150 -19.52 -5.58 -10.14
CA GLN A 150 -20.97 -5.51 -10.25
C GLN A 150 -21.45 -6.79 -10.94
N GLY A 151 -21.45 -7.90 -10.20
CA GLY A 151 -22.26 -9.06 -10.51
C GLY A 151 -23.69 -8.77 -10.08
N GLY A 152 -24.47 -8.18 -10.97
CA GLY A 152 -25.87 -7.85 -10.72
C GLY A 152 -26.60 -7.53 -12.02
N TYR A 153 -27.07 -8.60 -12.68
CA TYR A 153 -28.08 -8.65 -13.73
C TYR A 153 -28.82 -7.32 -14.02
N GLY A 154 -28.43 -6.66 -15.10
CA GLY A 154 -29.15 -5.54 -15.69
C GLY A 154 -28.94 -5.60 -17.19
N GLY A 155 -29.74 -6.42 -17.87
CA GLY A 155 -29.84 -6.39 -19.32
C GLY A 155 -30.37 -5.02 -19.74
N SER A 156 -29.48 -4.10 -20.07
CA SER A 156 -29.81 -2.88 -20.78
C SER A 156 -29.67 -3.17 -22.27
N GLY A 157 -30.82 -3.29 -22.93
CA GLY A 157 -30.91 -3.40 -24.37
C GLY A 157 -30.13 -2.28 -25.04
N VAL A 158 -29.21 -2.67 -25.90
CA VAL A 158 -28.67 -1.80 -26.93
C VAL A 158 -29.37 -2.23 -28.21
N GLU A 159 -30.25 -1.35 -28.65
CA GLU A 159 -30.87 -1.30 -29.96
C GLU A 159 -29.76 -1.43 -31.01
N TYR A 160 -29.81 -2.50 -31.80
CA TYR A 160 -28.95 -2.66 -32.97
C TYR A 160 -29.60 -1.88 -34.10
N ASP A 161 -28.96 -0.78 -34.51
CA ASP A 161 -29.21 -0.13 -35.79
C ASP A 161 -28.84 -1.13 -36.90
N ASP A 162 -29.88 -1.66 -37.56
CA ASP A 162 -29.82 -2.68 -38.60
C ASP A 162 -29.59 -1.97 -39.96
N ASP A 163 -28.34 -1.69 -40.32
CA ASP A 163 -27.96 -1.40 -41.71
C ASP A 163 -26.48 -1.77 -41.94
N ASP A 164 -26.21 -3.07 -42.07
CA ASP A 164 -25.08 -3.55 -42.87
C ASP A 164 -25.26 -5.05 -43.17
N ARG A 165 -25.97 -5.34 -44.26
CA ARG A 165 -26.02 -6.67 -44.87
C ARG A 165 -24.65 -6.98 -45.48
N ILE A 166 -23.79 -7.64 -44.71
CA ILE A 166 -22.69 -8.43 -45.27
C ILE A 166 -23.01 -9.91 -45.10
N ASP A 167 -23.49 -10.46 -46.22
CA ASP A 167 -23.64 -11.87 -46.54
C ASP A 167 -22.31 -12.60 -46.27
N ARG A 168 -22.26 -13.41 -45.21
CA ARG A 168 -21.12 -14.29 -44.92
C ARG A 168 -21.60 -15.73 -44.79
N PRO A 169 -21.22 -16.63 -45.71
CA PRO A 169 -21.64 -18.03 -45.66
C PRO A 169 -20.96 -18.76 -44.50
N MET A 170 -21.78 -19.43 -43.69
CA MET A 170 -21.40 -20.26 -42.55
C MET A 170 -20.62 -21.52 -43.01
N PRO A 171 -19.48 -21.86 -42.41
CA PRO A 171 -18.93 -23.21 -42.51
C PRO A 171 -19.65 -24.12 -41.51
N GLY A 172 -20.40 -25.10 -42.03
CA GLY A 172 -21.03 -26.14 -41.22
C GLY A 172 -20.03 -27.20 -40.76
N THR A 173 -20.25 -27.71 -39.54
CA THR A 173 -19.85 -29.08 -39.15
C THR A 173 -21.04 -29.79 -38.48
N PRO A 174 -21.33 -31.06 -38.84
CA PRO A 174 -22.50 -31.84 -38.41
C PRO A 174 -22.25 -32.62 -37.10
N PRO A 175 -23.10 -33.61 -36.72
CA PRO A 175 -24.01 -33.55 -35.58
C PRO A 175 -23.50 -34.25 -34.29
N THR A 176 -24.27 -34.00 -33.22
CA THR A 176 -24.28 -34.61 -31.89
C THR A 176 -24.16 -36.14 -31.90
N GLY A 177 -23.21 -36.69 -31.13
CA GLY A 177 -23.25 -38.08 -30.68
C GLY A 177 -21.89 -38.76 -30.50
N ALA A 178 -21.40 -38.80 -29.27
CA ALA A 178 -20.79 -39.98 -28.64
C ALA A 178 -20.26 -39.60 -27.25
N ALA A 179 -20.86 -40.21 -26.23
CA ALA A 179 -20.34 -40.26 -24.89
C ALA A 179 -18.87 -40.71 -24.91
N SER A 180 -17.97 -39.89 -24.37
CA SER A 180 -16.67 -40.36 -23.90
C SER A 180 -16.67 -40.26 -22.39
N THR A 181 -16.85 -41.42 -21.78
CA THR A 181 -16.63 -41.73 -20.38
C THR A 181 -15.21 -41.35 -19.97
N VAL A 182 -15.06 -40.42 -19.04
CA VAL A 182 -13.82 -40.28 -18.27
C VAL A 182 -13.96 -41.12 -17.00
N PRO A 183 -13.12 -42.16 -16.79
CA PRO A 183 -13.14 -42.94 -15.57
C PRO A 183 -12.35 -42.22 -14.47
N GLY A 184 -12.88 -42.28 -13.25
CA GLY A 184 -12.07 -42.24 -12.03
C GLY A 184 -11.81 -40.87 -11.40
N ARG A 185 -12.76 -40.39 -10.60
CA ARG A 185 -12.46 -39.99 -9.21
C ARG A 185 -13.55 -40.52 -8.31
N THR A 186 -13.24 -41.62 -7.65
CA THR A 186 -13.94 -42.11 -6.47
C THR A 186 -14.06 -40.95 -5.48
N ALA A 187 -15.29 -40.51 -5.25
CA ALA A 187 -15.62 -39.74 -4.07
C ALA A 187 -15.25 -40.59 -2.85
N ALA A 188 -14.31 -40.10 -2.04
CA ALA A 188 -14.09 -40.63 -0.71
C ALA A 188 -15.40 -40.48 0.06
N GLN A 189 -16.03 -41.62 0.35
CA GLN A 189 -17.16 -41.71 1.27
C GLN A 189 -16.72 -41.20 2.65
N PRO A 190 -17.54 -40.43 3.37
CA PRO A 190 -17.34 -40.26 4.80
C PRO A 190 -17.58 -41.61 5.47
N THR A 191 -16.54 -42.18 6.06
CA THR A 191 -16.65 -43.36 6.91
C THR A 191 -17.40 -42.98 8.21
N PRO A 192 -18.36 -43.81 8.67
CA PRO A 192 -18.91 -43.65 10.00
C PRO A 192 -17.82 -43.97 11.03
N GLN A 193 -17.60 -43.01 11.91
CA GLN A 193 -16.71 -43.04 13.05
C GLN A 193 -17.02 -44.24 13.97
N PRO A 194 -16.05 -45.12 14.28
CA PRO A 194 -16.24 -46.14 15.31
C PRO A 194 -16.24 -45.46 16.69
N ALA A 195 -17.27 -45.79 17.48
CA ALA A 195 -17.46 -45.35 18.85
C ALA A 195 -16.24 -45.72 19.72
N ALA A 196 -15.71 -44.74 20.45
CA ALA A 196 -14.75 -44.99 21.52
C ALA A 196 -15.45 -45.71 22.69
N PRO A 197 -14.82 -46.71 23.32
CA PRO A 197 -15.35 -47.30 24.55
C PRO A 197 -15.25 -46.30 25.71
N ASN A 198 -16.36 -46.13 26.44
CA ASN A 198 -16.43 -45.35 27.67
C ASN A 198 -15.37 -45.82 28.67
N VAL A 199 -14.44 -44.92 29.00
CA VAL A 199 -13.61 -45.03 30.21
C VAL A 199 -14.51 -44.83 31.42
N VAL A 200 -14.68 -45.91 32.18
CA VAL A 200 -15.30 -45.89 33.51
C VAL A 200 -14.45 -45.04 34.45
N THR A 201 -15.14 -44.09 35.08
CA THR A 201 -14.68 -43.21 36.14
C THR A 201 -13.95 -43.98 37.24
N GLY A 202 -12.73 -43.55 37.53
CA GLY A 202 -12.05 -43.89 38.78
C GLY A 202 -12.79 -43.26 39.95
N GLU A 203 -13.45 -44.10 40.75
CA GLU A 203 -14.03 -43.76 42.04
C GLU A 203 -12.91 -43.67 43.07
N LYS A 204 -12.82 -42.52 43.75
CA LYS A 204 -12.04 -42.36 44.98
C LYS A 204 -12.81 -43.00 46.13
N ALA A 205 -12.16 -43.92 46.84
CA ALA A 205 -12.28 -44.12 48.28
C ALA A 205 -10.94 -44.61 48.81
#